data_AF-A0A9E4IC18-F1
#
_entry.id   AF-A0A9E4IC18-F1
#
_cell.length_a   1.000
_cell.length_b   1.000
_cell.length_c   1.000
_cell.angle_alpha   90.00
_cell.angle_beta   90.00
_cell.angle_gamma   90.00
#
_symmetry.space_group_name_H-M   'P 1'
#
loop_
_entity.id
_entity.type
_entity.pdbx_description
1 polymer ?
#
loop_
_entity_poly.entity_id
_entity_poly.type
_entity_poly.pdbx_seq_one_letter_code
_entity_poly.pdbx_strand_id
1 'polypeptide(L)'
;MLKLLPSRSHSAPRLLVAVLVVVGLAAAACGSEDTPVEYLGDGSLGTVEVTPGEAVQIRSVCTNPSDIALLGNSAEKAIVFAVEDYGTIHGFDVNLGVGLDDLCSPEGG
;
A
#
# COMPACT_ATOMS: atom_id res chain seq x y z
N MET A 1 29.64 62.17 10.36
CA MET A 1 29.01 61.21 11.30
C MET A 1 27.99 60.37 10.53
N LEU A 2 28.38 59.16 10.11
CA LEU A 2 27.51 58.22 9.40
C LEU A 2 26.84 57.31 10.44
N LYS A 3 25.52 57.45 10.59
CA LYS A 3 24.71 56.73 11.58
C LYS A 3 24.41 55.34 11.00
N LEU A 4 25.02 54.28 11.54
CA LEU A 4 24.69 52.89 11.19
C LEU A 4 23.22 52.61 11.57
N LEU A 5 22.39 52.26 10.60
CA LEU A 5 21.10 51.62 10.88
C LEU A 5 21.30 50.13 11.18
N PRO A 6 20.53 49.54 12.11
CA PRO A 6 20.64 48.13 12.45
C PRO A 6 20.14 47.23 11.31
N SER A 7 20.96 46.24 10.95
CA SER A 7 20.63 45.17 10.00
C SER A 7 19.45 44.34 10.53
N ARG A 8 18.31 44.43 9.86
CA ARG A 8 17.10 43.67 10.20
C ARG A 8 17.28 42.23 9.70
N SER A 9 17.56 41.31 10.61
CA SER A 9 17.80 39.90 10.30
C SER A 9 16.55 39.24 9.70
N HIS A 10 16.59 38.91 8.40
CA HIS A 10 15.51 38.22 7.67
C HIS A 10 15.49 36.69 7.89
N SER A 11 16.37 36.13 8.74
CA SER A 11 16.49 34.68 8.96
C SER A 11 15.46 34.14 9.96
N ALA A 12 15.09 34.91 10.97
CA ALA A 12 14.15 34.50 12.02
C ALA A 12 12.73 34.15 11.50
N PRO A 13 12.07 34.94 10.63
CA PRO A 13 10.74 34.58 10.14
C PRO A 13 10.76 33.37 9.19
N ARG A 14 11.86 33.16 8.45
CA ARG A 14 12.03 32.01 7.56
C ARG A 14 12.22 30.72 8.33
N LEU A 15 13.00 30.75 9.41
CA LEU A 15 13.19 29.61 10.30
C LEU A 15 11.87 29.23 10.99
N LEU A 16 11.11 30.20 11.47
CA LEU A 16 9.81 29.97 12.11
C LEU A 16 8.80 29.31 11.16
N VAL A 17 8.69 29.80 9.92
CA VAL A 17 7.79 29.22 8.91
C VAL A 17 8.21 27.79 8.56
N ALA A 18 9.51 27.53 8.39
CA ALA A 18 10.00 26.17 8.12
C ALA A 18 9.68 25.21 9.28
N VAL A 19 9.86 25.63 10.52
CA VAL A 19 9.51 24.83 11.71
C VAL A 19 8.01 24.56 11.76
N LEU A 20 7.17 25.57 11.52
CA LEU A 20 5.71 25.39 11.51
C LEU A 20 5.24 24.43 10.41
N VAL A 21 5.85 24.48 9.23
CA VAL A 21 5.55 23.55 8.13
C VAL A 21 5.93 22.12 8.52
N VAL A 22 7.13 21.90 9.06
CA VAL A 22 7.58 20.57 9.48
C VAL A 22 6.69 20.01 10.60
N VAL A 23 6.34 20.82 11.59
CA VAL A 23 5.44 20.41 12.69
C VAL A 23 4.03 20.11 12.17
N GLY A 24 3.53 20.92 11.24
CA GLY A 24 2.22 20.68 10.61
C GLY A 24 2.16 19.37 9.82
N LEU A 25 3.20 19.07 9.02
CA LEU A 25 3.30 17.79 8.31
C LEU A 25 3.41 16.60 9.27
N ALA A 26 4.20 16.73 10.34
CA ALA A 26 4.36 15.66 11.34
C ALA A 26 3.06 15.38 12.11
N ALA A 27 2.28 16.41 12.42
CA ALA A 27 0.99 16.27 13.09
C ALA A 27 -0.07 15.62 12.19
N ALA A 28 -0.10 15.93 10.89
CA ALA A 28 -1.03 15.32 9.93
C ALA A 28 -0.72 13.84 9.66
N ALA A 29 0.54 13.41 9.79
CA ALA A 29 0.94 12.02 9.62
C ALA A 29 0.48 11.11 10.77
N CYS A 30 0.19 11.67 11.95
CA CYS A 30 -0.30 10.93 13.10
C CYS A 30 -1.83 11.04 13.16
N GLY A 31 -2.52 10.41 12.21
CA GLY A 31 -3.96 10.23 12.28
C GLY A 31 -4.29 9.39 13.52
N SER A 32 -5.14 9.91 14.41
CA SER A 32 -5.63 9.15 15.55
C SER A 32 -6.58 8.07 15.03
N GLU A 33 -6.12 6.83 15.02
CA GLU A 33 -6.89 5.62 14.67
C GLU A 33 -7.90 5.27 15.78
N ASP A 34 -8.73 6.22 16.21
CA ASP A 34 -9.66 6.06 17.33
C ASP A 34 -11.13 6.08 16.88
N THR A 35 -11.37 6.00 15.56
CA THR A 35 -12.67 5.57 15.07
C THR A 35 -12.73 4.05 15.23
N PRO A 36 -13.55 3.49 16.14
CA PRO A 36 -13.78 2.05 16.16
C PRO A 36 -14.38 1.69 14.80
N VAL A 37 -13.55 1.12 13.93
CA VAL A 37 -14.04 0.43 12.75
C VAL A 37 -14.90 -0.70 13.28
N GLU A 38 -16.20 -0.71 12.94
CA GLU A 38 -17.01 -1.90 13.16
C GLU A 38 -16.37 -3.01 12.33
N TYR A 39 -15.59 -3.85 13.01
CA TYR A 39 -15.06 -5.07 12.42
C TYR A 39 -16.24 -5.88 11.90
N LEU A 40 -16.08 -6.53 10.75
CA LEU A 40 -17.12 -7.28 10.04
C LEU A 40 -17.62 -8.51 10.85
N GLY A 41 -18.28 -8.29 12.00
CA GLY A 41 -18.70 -9.35 12.91
C GLY A 41 -17.51 -10.05 13.59
N ASP A 42 -17.48 -11.38 13.53
CA ASP A 42 -16.44 -12.23 14.13
C ASP A 42 -15.13 -12.28 13.31
N GLY A 43 -15.07 -11.54 12.20
CA GLY A 43 -13.94 -11.58 11.27
C GLY A 43 -13.97 -12.74 10.29
N SER A 44 -15.00 -13.57 10.31
CA SER A 44 -15.14 -14.67 9.37
C SER A 44 -15.60 -14.15 8.02
N LEU A 45 -14.83 -14.46 6.96
CA LEU A 45 -15.18 -14.16 5.57
C LEU A 45 -16.06 -15.26 4.93
N GLY A 46 -16.44 -16.29 5.70
CA GLY A 46 -17.17 -17.46 5.21
C GLY A 46 -16.25 -18.55 4.64
N THR A 47 -16.84 -19.48 3.89
CA THR A 47 -16.11 -20.56 3.20
C THR A 47 -16.38 -20.51 1.70
N VAL A 48 -15.37 -20.90 0.92
CA VAL A 48 -15.50 -21.12 -0.52
C VAL A 48 -15.48 -22.63 -0.74
N GLU A 49 -16.52 -23.17 -1.38
CA GLU A 49 -16.56 -24.56 -1.80
C GLU A 49 -15.96 -24.70 -3.19
N VAL A 50 -15.09 -25.70 -3.37
CA VAL A 50 -14.48 -26.05 -4.66
C VAL A 50 -14.98 -27.43 -5.05
N THR A 51 -15.57 -27.52 -6.24
CA THR A 51 -16.15 -28.78 -6.72
C THR A 51 -15.03 -29.77 -7.04
N PRO A 52 -15.21 -31.09 -6.82
CA PRO A 52 -14.24 -32.08 -7.28
C PRO A 52 -13.94 -31.93 -8.79
N GLY A 53 -12.66 -31.77 -9.13
CA GLY A 53 -12.20 -31.54 -10.49
C GLY A 53 -12.06 -30.06 -10.90
N GLU A 54 -12.49 -29.11 -10.05
CA GLU A 54 -12.12 -27.70 -10.20
C GLU A 54 -10.79 -27.39 -9.52
N ALA A 55 -10.15 -26.30 -9.97
CA ALA A 55 -8.92 -25.79 -9.39
C ALA A 55 -9.23 -24.63 -8.42
N VAL A 56 -8.43 -24.52 -7.36
CA VAL A 56 -8.39 -23.34 -6.51
C VAL A 56 -7.82 -22.17 -7.31
N GLN A 57 -8.53 -21.05 -7.32
CA GLN A 57 -8.12 -19.85 -8.03
C GLN A 57 -7.36 -18.90 -7.09
N ILE A 58 -6.11 -18.58 -7.41
CA ILE A 58 -5.31 -17.58 -6.69
C ILE A 58 -4.97 -16.46 -7.66
N ARG A 59 -5.62 -15.30 -7.50
CA ARG A 59 -5.38 -14.14 -8.35
C ARG A 59 -4.56 -13.12 -7.60
N SER A 60 -3.52 -12.59 -8.25
CA SER A 60 -2.72 -11.49 -7.72
C SER A 60 -3.31 -10.16 -8.16
N VAL A 61 -3.41 -9.21 -7.23
CA VAL A 61 -3.73 -7.81 -7.51
C VAL A 61 -2.48 -7.02 -7.14
N CYS A 62 -1.82 -6.46 -8.14
CA CYS A 62 -0.57 -5.70 -7.99
C CYS A 62 -0.47 -4.72 -9.15
N THR A 63 0.20 -3.58 -8.94
CA THR A 63 0.49 -2.65 -10.04
C THR A 63 1.40 -3.32 -11.08
N ASN A 64 0.89 -3.62 -12.27
CA ASN A 64 1.62 -4.31 -13.33
C ASN A 64 0.91 -4.19 -14.70
N PRO A 65 1.60 -3.87 -15.81
CA PRO A 65 2.91 -3.24 -15.96
C PRO A 65 2.77 -1.72 -16.16
N SER A 66 3.51 -0.95 -15.38
CA SER A 66 3.57 0.52 -15.51
C SER A 66 4.94 1.05 -15.10
N ASP A 67 5.26 2.29 -15.44
CA ASP A 67 6.53 2.94 -15.06
C ASP A 67 6.73 3.05 -13.54
N ILE A 68 5.67 2.80 -12.76
CA ILE A 68 5.67 2.79 -11.29
C ILE A 68 5.57 1.37 -10.71
N ALA A 69 5.51 0.32 -11.54
CA ALA A 69 5.41 -1.09 -11.14
C ALA A 69 6.74 -1.65 -10.61
N LEU A 70 7.37 -0.97 -9.65
CA LEU A 70 8.70 -1.30 -9.14
C LEU A 70 8.78 -2.75 -8.60
N LEU A 71 7.70 -3.27 -8.03
CA LEU A 71 7.65 -4.60 -7.42
C LEU A 71 6.58 -5.55 -8.01
N GLY A 72 5.66 -5.06 -8.85
CA GLY A 72 4.51 -5.85 -9.32
C GLY A 72 4.91 -7.10 -10.08
N ASN A 73 5.80 -6.99 -11.06
CA ASN A 73 6.29 -8.15 -11.83
C ASN A 73 7.07 -9.16 -10.96
N SER A 74 7.81 -8.69 -9.96
CA SER A 74 8.51 -9.59 -9.05
C SER A 74 7.54 -10.30 -8.10
N ALA A 75 6.47 -9.62 -7.66
CA ALA A 75 5.43 -10.22 -6.84
C ALA A 75 4.68 -11.30 -7.61
N GLU A 76 4.26 -11.04 -8.85
CA GLU A 76 3.61 -12.05 -9.70
C GLU A 76 4.49 -13.28 -9.92
N LYS A 77 5.79 -13.08 -10.21
CA LYS A 77 6.73 -14.19 -10.40
C LYS A 77 6.97 -14.97 -9.11
N ALA A 78 7.02 -14.31 -7.97
CA ALA A 78 7.18 -14.98 -6.68
C ALA A 78 5.99 -15.90 -6.38
N ILE A 79 4.77 -15.49 -6.75
CA ILE A 79 3.56 -16.33 -6.59
C ILE A 79 3.64 -17.57 -7.49
N VAL A 80 4.10 -17.43 -8.74
CA VAL A 80 4.33 -18.57 -9.63
C VAL A 80 5.28 -19.57 -9.00
N PHE A 81 6.43 -19.13 -8.51
CA PHE A 81 7.39 -20.01 -7.84
C PHE A 81 6.83 -20.64 -6.56
N ALA A 82 6.06 -19.90 -5.77
CA ALA A 82 5.45 -20.42 -4.55
C ALA A 82 4.43 -21.53 -4.85
N VAL A 83 3.62 -21.38 -5.90
CA VAL A 83 2.65 -22.42 -6.29
C VAL A 83 3.33 -23.63 -6.91
N GLU A 84 4.37 -23.43 -7.72
CA GLU A 84 5.18 -24.53 -8.26
C GLU A 84 5.86 -25.35 -7.14
N ASP A 85 6.33 -24.69 -6.07
CA ASP A 85 6.97 -25.34 -4.92
C ASP A 85 5.95 -26.05 -4.00
N TYR A 86 4.83 -25.39 -3.70
CA TYR A 86 3.81 -25.93 -2.78
C TYR A 86 2.98 -27.05 -3.42
N GLY A 87 2.64 -26.93 -4.70
CA GLY A 87 1.77 -27.86 -5.41
C GLY A 87 0.29 -27.68 -5.06
N THR A 88 -0.42 -28.80 -4.87
CA THR A 88 -1.88 -28.81 -4.67
C THR A 88 -2.29 -28.26 -3.30
N ILE A 89 -3.42 -27.56 -3.23
CA ILE A 89 -4.04 -27.11 -1.98
C ILE A 89 -5.18 -28.05 -1.62
N HIS A 90 -5.08 -28.74 -0.48
CA HIS A 90 -6.07 -29.73 -0.04
C HIS A 90 -6.41 -30.81 -1.09
N GLY A 91 -5.46 -31.14 -1.98
CA GLY A 91 -5.65 -32.08 -3.08
C GLY A 91 -6.32 -31.51 -4.33
N PHE A 92 -6.63 -30.20 -4.35
CA PHE A 92 -7.06 -29.48 -5.54
C PHE A 92 -5.87 -28.85 -6.26
N ASP A 93 -5.92 -28.87 -7.59
CA ASP A 93 -4.98 -28.11 -8.42
C ASP A 93 -5.12 -26.61 -8.15
N VAL A 94 -4.07 -25.85 -8.42
CA VAL A 94 -4.06 -24.38 -8.28
C VAL A 94 -3.93 -23.75 -9.66
N ASN A 95 -4.80 -22.78 -9.93
CA ASN A 95 -4.74 -21.96 -11.13
C ASN A 95 -4.56 -20.49 -10.73
N LEU A 96 -3.57 -19.84 -11.34
CA LEU A 96 -3.24 -18.44 -11.05
C LEU A 96 -4.11 -17.45 -11.84
N GLY A 97 -4.76 -17.92 -12.90
CA GLY A 97 -5.45 -17.05 -13.85
C GLY A 97 -4.53 -15.96 -14.41
N VAL A 98 -5.12 -14.82 -14.76
CA VAL A 98 -4.39 -13.60 -15.14
C VAL A 98 -4.36 -12.64 -13.95
N GLY A 99 -3.20 -12.05 -13.65
CA GLY A 99 -3.06 -11.00 -12.64
C GLY A 99 -3.92 -9.77 -12.95
N LEU A 100 -4.30 -9.03 -11.92
CA LEU A 100 -5.08 -7.81 -12.03
C LEU A 100 -4.20 -6.60 -11.70
N ASP A 101 -4.19 -5.62 -12.60
CA ASP A 101 -3.47 -4.36 -12.41
C ASP A 101 -4.32 -3.37 -11.63
N ASP A 102 -3.85 -2.97 -10.45
CA ASP A 102 -4.51 -1.95 -9.62
C ASP A 102 -4.12 -0.51 -10.02
N LEU A 103 -3.18 -0.35 -10.97
CA LEU A 103 -2.64 0.96 -11.39
C LEU A 103 -2.10 1.82 -10.24
N CYS A 104 -1.77 1.22 -9.09
CA CYS A 104 -1.44 1.90 -7.85
C CYS A 104 -2.57 2.84 -7.38
N SER A 105 -3.82 2.44 -7.60
CA SER A 105 -5.03 3.16 -7.22
C SER A 105 -5.83 2.37 -6.18
N PRO A 106 -6.46 3.05 -5.20
CA PRO A 106 -7.31 2.42 -4.21
C PRO A 106 -8.63 1.89 -4.79
N GLU A 107 -9.00 2.28 -6.01
CA GLU A 107 -10.16 1.74 -6.73
C GLU A 107 -9.81 0.45 -7.50
N GLY A 108 -8.53 0.18 -7.69
CA GLY A 108 -8.00 -1.00 -8.39
C GLY A 108 -7.88 -2.25 -7.52
N GLY A 109 -8.05 -2.12 -6.19
CA GLY A 109 -7.92 -3.21 -5.21
C GLY A 109 -8.56 -2.91 -3.87
#